data_AF-A0A946BZ88-F1
#
_entry.id   AF-A0A946BZ88-F1
#
_cell.length_a   1.000
_cell.length_b   1.000
_cell.length_c   1.000
_cell.angle_alpha   90.00
_cell.angle_beta   90.00
_cell.angle_gamma   90.00
#
_symmetry.space_group_name_H-M   'P 1'
#
loop_
_entity.id
_entity.type
_entity.pdbx_description
1 polymer ?
#
loop_
_entity_poly.entity_id
_entity_poly.type
_entity_poly.pdbx_seq_one_letter_code
_entity_poly.pdbx_strand_id
1 'polypeptide(L)'
;MSIAQEKLDKIREQVQTHLERRETVTLSNERRSALEATIRGHLVAHNAVLVAHYYTAPEIQALAEATGGCVSDSLEMARFGRDHPAETLIVAGVRFMGETAKILTPHKRVLMPTLEATCSLDEGCPIEEFSAFCDAHPDREVVVYANTSAAVKA
;
A
#
# COMPACT_ATOMS: atom_id res chain seq x y z
N MET A 1 14.57 -5.66 39.02
CA MET A 1 14.86 -5.81 37.58
C MET A 1 15.42 -4.48 37.08
N SER A 2 16.14 -4.44 35.94
CA SER A 2 16.57 -3.15 35.38
C SER A 2 15.34 -2.36 34.92
N ILE A 3 15.37 -1.03 35.07
CA ILE A 3 14.35 -0.11 34.51
C ILE A 3 14.13 -0.39 33.01
N ALA A 4 15.16 -0.82 32.29
CA ALA A 4 15.06 -1.21 30.88
C ALA A 4 14.23 -2.49 30.66
N GLN A 5 14.32 -3.47 31.57
CA GLN A 5 13.59 -4.73 31.49
C GLN A 5 12.09 -4.50 31.74
N GLU A 6 11.74 -3.74 32.77
CA GLU A 6 10.35 -3.40 33.09
C GLU A 6 9.68 -2.62 31.95
N LYS A 7 10.43 -1.71 31.30
CA LYS A 7 9.93 -0.96 30.14
C LYS A 7 9.69 -1.87 28.93
N LEU A 8 10.58 -2.83 28.70
CA LEU A 8 10.45 -3.80 27.59
C LEU A 8 9.24 -4.73 27.79
N ASP A 9 9.03 -5.20 29.02
CA ASP A 9 7.92 -6.10 29.36
C ASP A 9 6.58 -5.37 29.25
N LYS A 10 6.53 -4.09 29.63
CA LYS A 10 5.36 -3.24 29.40
C LYS A 10 5.06 -3.03 27.91
N ILE A 11 6.08 -2.81 27.08
CA ILE A 11 5.91 -2.71 25.62
C ILE A 11 5.36 -4.01 25.05
N ARG A 12 5.90 -5.16 25.49
CA ARG A 12 5.41 -6.48 25.05
C ARG A 12 3.95 -6.70 25.42
N GLU A 13 3.56 -6.38 26.65
CA GLU A 13 2.18 -6.49 27.11
C GLU A 13 1.24 -5.59 26.29
N GLN A 14 1.66 -4.35 25.99
CA GLN A 14 0.90 -3.43 25.13
C GLN A 14 0.73 -3.98 23.71
N VAL A 15 1.80 -4.50 23.10
CA VAL A 15 1.76 -5.11 21.77
C VAL A 15 0.85 -6.34 21.78
N GLN A 16 0.99 -7.22 22.77
CA GLN A 16 0.18 -8.42 22.90
C GLN A 16 -1.31 -8.07 23.02
N THR A 17 -1.66 -7.13 23.90
CA THR A 17 -3.03 -6.65 24.09
C THR A 17 -3.60 -6.06 22.80
N HIS A 18 -2.80 -5.30 22.04
CA HIS A 18 -3.22 -4.74 20.77
C HIS A 18 -3.49 -5.83 19.72
N LEU A 19 -2.62 -6.83 19.63
CA LEU A 19 -2.78 -7.95 18.70
C LEU A 19 -4.01 -8.80 19.03
N GLU A 20 -4.25 -9.06 20.31
CA GLU A 20 -5.41 -9.83 20.80
C GLU A 20 -6.74 -9.08 20.59
N ARG A 21 -6.71 -7.75 20.60
CA ARG A 21 -7.89 -6.89 20.38
C ARG A 21 -8.29 -6.74 18.91
N ARG A 22 -7.53 -7.27 17.94
CA ARG A 22 -7.96 -7.20 16.54
C ARG A 22 -9.22 -8.03 16.34
N GLU A 23 -10.36 -7.35 16.18
CA GLU A 23 -11.58 -7.97 15.71
C GLU A 23 -11.31 -8.59 14.34
N THR A 24 -11.31 -9.92 14.29
CA THR A 24 -11.18 -10.63 13.03
C THR A 24 -12.58 -10.81 12.47
N VAL A 25 -12.99 -9.90 11.59
CA VAL A 25 -14.24 -10.07 10.84
C VAL A 25 -14.08 -11.31 9.96
N THR A 26 -14.70 -12.41 10.38
CA THR A 26 -14.64 -13.67 9.64
C THR A 26 -15.84 -13.73 8.70
N LEU A 27 -15.59 -13.66 7.40
CA LEU A 27 -16.62 -13.84 6.38
C LEU A 27 -17.01 -15.31 6.27
N SER A 28 -18.29 -15.60 6.05
CA SER A 28 -18.72 -16.95 5.65
C SER A 28 -18.13 -17.29 4.28
N ASN A 29 -17.93 -18.58 4.01
CA ASN A 29 -17.39 -19.03 2.72
C ASN A 29 -18.29 -18.64 1.55
N GLU A 30 -19.61 -18.69 1.73
CA GLU A 30 -20.59 -18.27 0.73
C GLU A 30 -20.47 -16.78 0.43
N ARG A 31 -20.34 -15.95 1.48
CA ARG A 31 -20.20 -14.50 1.31
C ARG A 31 -18.87 -14.15 0.64
N ARG A 32 -17.77 -14.82 1.01
CA ARG A 32 -16.46 -14.65 0.38
C ARG A 32 -16.54 -14.97 -1.12
N SER A 33 -17.07 -16.14 -1.47
CA SER A 33 -17.23 -16.57 -2.88
C SER A 33 -18.10 -15.60 -3.69
N ALA A 34 -19.21 -15.13 -3.12
CA ALA A 34 -20.08 -14.14 -3.76
C ALA A 34 -19.37 -12.80 -4.02
N LEU A 35 -18.56 -12.33 -3.06
CA LEU A 35 -17.77 -11.10 -3.21
C LEU A 35 -16.67 -11.27 -4.26
N GLU A 36 -15.93 -12.37 -4.25
CA GLU A 36 -14.90 -12.65 -5.24
C GLU A 36 -15.47 -12.71 -6.67
N ALA A 37 -16.61 -13.37 -6.85
CA ALA A 37 -17.31 -13.40 -8.14
C ALA A 37 -17.73 -12.00 -8.60
N THR A 38 -18.25 -11.19 -7.68
CA THR A 38 -18.65 -9.80 -7.96
C THR A 38 -17.45 -8.95 -8.36
N ILE A 39 -16.36 -9.00 -7.58
CA ILE A 39 -15.14 -8.23 -7.86
C ILE A 39 -14.53 -8.65 -9.20
N ARG A 40 -14.45 -9.96 -9.48
CA ARG A 40 -13.97 -10.46 -10.77
C ARG A 40 -14.80 -9.92 -11.94
N GLY A 41 -16.13 -9.90 -11.80
CA GLY A 41 -17.02 -9.31 -12.80
C GLY A 41 -16.71 -7.84 -13.07
N HIS A 42 -16.48 -7.05 -12.00
CA HIS A 42 -16.10 -5.64 -12.14
C HIS A 42 -14.71 -5.44 -12.75
N LEU A 43 -13.73 -6.29 -12.41
CA LEU A 43 -12.39 -6.20 -13.00
C LEU A 43 -12.46 -6.37 -14.52
N VAL A 44 -13.22 -7.36 -15.01
CA VAL A 44 -13.44 -7.55 -16.45
C VAL A 44 -14.21 -6.39 -17.06
N ALA A 45 -15.33 -6.00 -16.47
CA ALA A 45 -16.21 -4.95 -17.02
C ALA A 45 -15.52 -3.58 -17.14
N HIS A 46 -14.49 -3.32 -16.33
CA HIS A 46 -13.76 -2.05 -16.32
C HIS A 46 -12.34 -2.16 -16.90
N ASN A 47 -12.00 -3.26 -17.58
CA ASN A 47 -10.66 -3.54 -18.07
C ASN A 47 -9.59 -3.21 -17.00
N ALA A 48 -9.78 -3.79 -15.81
CA ALA A 48 -9.02 -3.48 -14.62
C ALA A 48 -8.19 -4.68 -14.16
N VAL A 49 -7.00 -4.40 -13.63
CA VAL A 49 -6.14 -5.39 -12.98
C VAL A 49 -5.90 -4.99 -11.52
N LEU A 50 -5.88 -5.98 -10.62
CA LEU A 50 -5.63 -5.80 -9.20
C LEU A 50 -4.19 -6.18 -8.86
N VAL A 51 -3.41 -5.26 -8.31
CA VAL A 51 -2.09 -5.56 -7.72
C VAL A 51 -2.17 -5.41 -6.21
N ALA A 52 -1.52 -6.31 -5.47
CA ALA A 52 -1.55 -6.33 -4.02
C ALA A 52 -0.14 -6.31 -3.42
N HIS A 53 0.03 -5.53 -2.35
CA HIS A 53 1.27 -5.54 -1.59
C HIS A 53 1.35 -6.77 -0.68
N TYR A 54 2.56 -7.23 -0.35
CA TYR A 54 2.77 -8.37 0.58
C TYR A 54 2.08 -8.26 1.95
N TYR A 55 1.70 -7.04 2.36
CA TYR A 55 1.10 -6.78 3.67
C TYR A 55 -0.43 -6.73 3.65
N THR A 56 -1.07 -6.94 2.50
CA THR A 56 -2.54 -7.02 2.43
C THR A 56 -3.05 -8.34 3.01
N ALA A 57 -4.34 -8.40 3.33
CA ALA A 57 -4.98 -9.64 3.79
C ALA A 57 -4.78 -10.79 2.77
N PRO A 58 -4.64 -12.05 3.22
CA PRO A 58 -4.45 -13.21 2.34
C PRO A 58 -5.51 -13.35 1.25
N GLU A 59 -6.76 -13.01 1.55
CA GLU A 59 -7.86 -13.05 0.58
C GLU A 59 -7.65 -12.07 -0.58
N ILE A 60 -7.08 -10.89 -0.30
CA ILE A 60 -6.77 -9.88 -1.33
C ILE A 60 -5.59 -10.34 -2.18
N GLN A 61 -4.59 -10.97 -1.57
CA GLN A 61 -3.45 -11.55 -2.28
C GLN A 61 -3.91 -12.65 -3.25
N ALA A 62 -4.70 -13.61 -2.73
CA ALA A 62 -5.25 -14.71 -3.53
C ALA A 62 -6.14 -14.19 -4.67
N LEU A 63 -6.97 -13.16 -4.41
CA LEU A 63 -7.81 -12.54 -5.43
C LEU A 63 -6.97 -11.88 -6.54
N ALA A 64 -5.89 -11.17 -6.20
CA ALA A 64 -5.00 -10.56 -7.17
C ALA A 64 -4.41 -11.61 -8.13
N GLU A 65 -3.82 -12.68 -7.59
CA GLU A 65 -3.25 -13.77 -8.40
C GLU A 65 -4.33 -14.48 -9.23
N ALA A 66 -5.48 -14.81 -8.62
CA ALA A 66 -6.55 -15.51 -9.30
C ALA A 66 -7.25 -14.69 -10.39
N THR A 67 -7.02 -13.38 -10.46
CA THR A 67 -7.59 -12.47 -11.46
C THR A 67 -6.56 -11.97 -12.48
N GLY A 68 -5.35 -12.54 -12.48
CA GLY A 68 -4.29 -12.20 -13.43
C GLY A 68 -3.47 -10.97 -13.04
N GLY A 69 -3.60 -10.51 -11.80
CA GLY A 69 -2.74 -9.51 -11.20
C GLY A 69 -1.49 -10.11 -10.53
N CYS A 70 -0.88 -9.37 -9.61
CA CYS A 70 0.32 -9.81 -8.91
C CYS A 70 0.31 -9.45 -7.41
N VAL A 71 1.11 -10.20 -6.65
CA VAL A 71 1.44 -9.92 -5.25
C VAL A 71 2.92 -9.63 -5.17
N SER A 72 3.30 -8.38 -4.85
CA SER A 72 4.71 -7.98 -4.88
C SER A 72 5.02 -6.77 -3.98
N ASP A 73 6.28 -6.32 -3.98
CA ASP A 73 6.67 -5.06 -3.35
C ASP A 73 6.22 -3.83 -4.18
N SER A 74 6.39 -2.64 -3.62
CA SER A 74 5.98 -1.37 -4.23
C SER A 74 6.55 -1.13 -5.63
N LEU A 75 7.81 -1.49 -5.86
CA LEU A 75 8.49 -1.20 -7.13
C LEU A 75 8.00 -2.15 -8.22
N GLU A 76 7.89 -3.43 -7.88
CA GLU A 76 7.42 -4.44 -8.81
C GLU A 76 5.93 -4.25 -9.15
N MET A 77 5.10 -3.86 -8.18
CA MET A 77 3.69 -3.51 -8.43
C MET A 77 3.58 -2.37 -9.46
N ALA A 78 4.42 -1.36 -9.35
CA ALA A 78 4.41 -0.21 -10.23
C ALA A 78 4.92 -0.56 -11.65
N ARG A 79 5.93 -1.44 -11.75
CA ARG A 79 6.42 -1.98 -13.03
C ARG A 79 5.39 -2.86 -13.71
N PHE A 80 4.81 -3.81 -12.99
CA PHE A 80 3.72 -4.65 -13.48
C PHE A 80 2.57 -3.77 -14.00
N GLY A 81 2.13 -2.79 -13.20
CA GLY A 81 1.05 -1.88 -13.59
C GLY A 81 1.35 -1.08 -14.86
N ARG A 82 2.62 -0.69 -15.08
CA ARG A 82 3.06 -0.01 -16.31
C ARG A 82 2.97 -0.91 -17.54
N ASP A 83 3.44 -2.15 -17.40
CA ASP A 83 3.59 -3.07 -18.53
C ASP A 83 2.29 -3.85 -18.82
N HIS A 84 1.37 -3.92 -17.87
CA HIS A 84 0.09 -4.60 -18.04
C HIS A 84 -0.86 -3.84 -19.00
N PRO A 85 -1.58 -4.52 -19.91
CA PRO A 85 -2.43 -3.86 -20.91
C PRO A 85 -3.71 -3.22 -20.36
N ALA A 86 -4.15 -3.57 -19.16
CA ALA A 86 -5.35 -3.03 -18.53
C ALA A 86 -5.34 -1.49 -18.45
N GLU A 87 -6.48 -0.85 -18.75
CA GLU A 87 -6.62 0.61 -18.69
C GLU A 87 -6.84 1.12 -17.26
N THR A 88 -7.36 0.27 -16.39
CA THR A 88 -7.54 0.55 -14.96
C THR A 88 -6.61 -0.31 -14.12
N LEU A 89 -5.92 0.29 -13.15
CA LEU A 89 -5.07 -0.38 -12.17
C LEU A 89 -5.65 -0.17 -10.77
N ILE A 90 -5.97 -1.25 -10.08
CA ILE A 90 -6.38 -1.24 -8.69
C ILE A 90 -5.15 -1.56 -7.84
N VAL A 91 -4.74 -0.63 -6.99
CA VAL A 91 -3.58 -0.78 -6.10
C VAL A 91 -4.08 -1.09 -4.69
N ALA A 92 -4.04 -2.36 -4.30
CA ALA A 92 -4.24 -2.77 -2.91
C ALA A 92 -2.92 -2.58 -2.15
N GLY A 93 -2.71 -1.34 -1.71
CA GLY A 93 -1.54 -0.89 -0.96
C GLY A 93 -1.85 0.42 -0.25
N VAL A 94 -0.81 1.22 0.02
CA VAL A 94 -0.93 2.53 0.66
C VAL A 94 -0.77 3.67 -0.34
N ARG A 95 -1.17 4.90 0.04
CA ARG A 95 -1.37 6.05 -0.84
C ARG A 95 -0.19 6.32 -1.78
N PHE A 96 1.02 6.40 -1.24
CA PHE A 96 2.21 6.67 -2.06
C PHE A 96 2.45 5.60 -3.15
N MET A 97 2.01 4.34 -2.93
CA MET A 97 2.15 3.28 -3.93
C MET A 97 1.20 3.54 -5.10
N GLY A 98 -0.04 3.98 -4.81
CA GLY A 98 -1.00 4.40 -5.82
C GLY A 98 -0.53 5.63 -6.59
N GLU A 99 0.03 6.62 -5.89
CA GLU A 99 0.65 7.80 -6.50
C GLU A 99 1.82 7.42 -7.42
N THR A 100 2.71 6.53 -6.95
CA THR A 100 3.84 6.04 -7.75
C THR A 100 3.36 5.31 -9.00
N ALA A 101 2.34 4.44 -8.87
CA ALA A 101 1.74 3.78 -10.01
C ALA A 101 1.16 4.79 -11.00
N LYS A 102 0.50 5.85 -10.52
CA LYS A 102 -0.05 6.91 -11.38
C LYS A 102 1.03 7.74 -12.07
N ILE A 103 2.14 8.04 -11.39
CA ILE A 103 3.31 8.72 -11.98
C ILE A 103 3.87 7.90 -13.15
N LEU A 104 4.02 6.57 -12.98
CA LEU A 104 4.54 5.69 -14.02
C LEU A 104 3.52 5.36 -15.12
N THR A 105 2.23 5.58 -14.87
CA THR A 105 1.13 5.27 -15.81
C THR A 105 0.16 6.45 -15.96
N PRO A 106 0.63 7.61 -16.45
CA PRO A 106 -0.18 8.83 -16.45
C PRO A 106 -1.49 8.71 -17.25
N HIS A 107 -1.52 7.82 -18.25
CA HIS A 107 -2.67 7.54 -19.10
C HIS A 107 -3.66 6.51 -18.52
N LYS A 108 -3.24 5.69 -17.54
CA LYS A 108 -4.12 4.71 -16.90
C LYS A 108 -4.94 5.35 -15.79
N ARG A 109 -6.11 4.78 -15.51
CA ARG A 109 -6.89 5.11 -14.30
C ARG A 109 -6.35 4.28 -13.15
N VAL A 110 -5.86 4.93 -12.09
CA VAL A 110 -5.38 4.25 -10.88
C VAL A 110 -6.40 4.46 -9.77
N LEU A 111 -6.83 3.37 -9.14
CA LEU A 111 -7.76 3.39 -8.01
C LEU A 111 -7.14 2.66 -6.83
N MET A 112 -7.51 3.09 -5.63
CA MET A 112 -7.19 2.40 -4.39
C MET A 112 -8.48 2.02 -3.67
N PRO A 113 -8.53 0.87 -2.96
CA PRO A 113 -9.69 0.50 -2.18
C PRO A 113 -10.09 1.56 -1.15
N THR A 114 -9.12 2.24 -0.54
CA THR A 114 -9.31 3.41 0.31
C THR A 114 -8.09 4.33 0.24
N LEU A 115 -8.32 5.64 0.24
CA LEU A 115 -7.26 6.65 0.31
C LEU A 115 -6.75 6.89 1.74
N GLU A 116 -7.45 6.32 2.74
CA GLU A 116 -7.04 6.34 4.15
C GLU A 116 -5.94 5.32 4.47
N ALA A 117 -5.62 4.41 3.52
CA ALA A 117 -4.48 3.53 3.65
C ALA A 117 -3.19 4.34 3.42
N THR A 118 -2.54 4.77 4.49
CA THR A 118 -1.34 5.62 4.44
C THR A 118 -0.12 4.94 5.04
N CYS A 119 1.04 5.61 4.94
CA CYS A 119 2.29 5.15 5.54
C CYS A 119 2.79 6.23 6.50
N SER A 120 3.07 5.85 7.75
CA SER A 120 3.59 6.79 8.75
C SER A 120 4.92 7.41 8.36
N LEU A 121 5.73 6.74 7.54
CA LEU A 121 6.99 7.29 7.02
C LEU A 121 6.76 8.36 5.94
N ASP A 122 5.72 8.19 5.11
CA ASP A 122 5.29 9.20 4.14
C ASP A 122 4.75 10.44 4.89
N GLU A 123 3.82 10.22 5.82
CA GLU A 123 3.23 11.31 6.63
C GLU A 123 4.27 12.02 7.50
N GLY A 124 5.30 11.31 7.94
CA GLY A 124 6.42 11.87 8.72
C GLY A 124 7.42 12.68 7.89
N CYS A 125 7.22 12.83 6.58
CA CYS A 125 8.09 13.62 5.70
C CYS A 125 7.26 14.66 4.90
N PRO A 126 6.81 15.75 5.55
CA PRO A 126 6.11 16.83 4.85
C PRO A 126 7.00 17.53 3.82
N ILE A 127 6.43 17.90 2.67
CA ILE A 127 7.17 18.52 1.57
C ILE A 127 7.76 19.88 1.95
N GLU A 128 7.05 20.68 2.75
CA GLU A 128 7.49 22.02 3.13
C GLU A 128 8.78 21.96 3.97
N GLU A 129 8.81 21.06 4.95
CA GLU A 129 9.99 20.84 5.80
C GLU A 129 11.14 20.21 5.01
N PHE A 130 10.84 19.25 4.14
CA PHE A 130 11.83 18.60 3.30
C PHE A 130 12.48 19.55 2.30
N SER A 131 11.70 20.41 1.63
CA SER A 131 12.21 21.41 0.69
C SER A 131 13.14 22.39 1.39
N ALA A 132 12.74 22.92 2.56
CA ALA A 132 13.58 23.83 3.33
C ALA A 132 14.91 23.17 3.75
N PHE A 133 14.89 21.87 4.07
CA PHE A 133 16.11 21.12 4.37
C PHE A 133 17.03 20.96 3.16
N CYS A 134 16.47 20.70 1.97
CA CYS A 134 17.23 20.62 0.73
C CYS A 134 17.87 21.97 0.36
N ASP A 135 17.11 23.07 0.49
CA ASP A 135 17.59 24.43 0.22
C ASP A 135 18.74 24.85 1.15
N ALA A 136 18.74 24.36 2.39
CA ALA A 136 19.83 24.59 3.34
C ALA A 136 21.10 23.79 3.01
N HIS A 137 21.01 22.78 2.14
CA HIS A 137 22.10 21.85 1.79
C HIS A 137 22.23 21.63 0.27
N PRO A 138 22.43 22.71 -0.51
CA PRO A 138 22.38 22.66 -1.98
C PRO A 138 23.54 21.88 -2.62
N ASP A 139 24.59 21.59 -1.86
CA ASP A 139 25.77 20.82 -2.30
C ASP A 139 25.57 19.30 -2.20
N ARG A 140 24.41 18.83 -1.71
CA ARG A 140 24.12 17.41 -1.50
C ARG A 140 23.22 16.82 -2.57
N GLU A 141 23.42 15.54 -2.85
CA GLU A 141 22.50 14.75 -3.65
C GLU A 141 21.32 14.27 -2.79
N VAL A 142 20.11 14.48 -3.30
CA VAL A 142 18.86 14.11 -2.61
C VAL A 142 18.43 12.72 -3.07
N VAL A 143 18.36 11.78 -2.12
CA VAL A 143 17.85 10.43 -2.36
C VAL A 143 16.70 10.17 -1.40
N VAL A 144 15.49 10.00 -1.94
CA VAL A 144 14.29 9.67 -1.17
C VAL A 144 13.89 8.23 -1.40
N TYR A 145 13.44 7.55 -0.35
CA TYR A 145 12.93 6.20 -0.47
C TYR A 145 11.56 6.19 -1.16
N ALA A 146 11.13 5.03 -1.68
CA ALA A 146 9.84 4.90 -2.34
C ALA A 146 8.65 5.29 -1.43
N ASN A 147 8.80 5.10 -0.11
CA ASN A 147 7.77 5.38 0.90
C ASN A 147 7.70 6.87 1.27
N THR A 148 7.50 7.73 0.28
CA THR A 148 7.32 9.18 0.40
C THR A 148 6.23 9.64 -0.57
N SER A 149 5.65 10.81 -0.34
CA SER A 149 4.60 11.34 -1.22
C SER A 149 5.11 11.63 -2.63
N ALA A 150 4.20 11.75 -3.59
CA ALA A 150 4.51 12.30 -4.91
C ALA A 150 5.14 13.70 -4.84
N ALA A 151 4.73 14.53 -3.87
CA ALA A 151 5.26 15.88 -3.70
C ALA A 151 6.75 15.86 -3.30
N VAL A 152 7.15 14.94 -2.41
CA VAL A 152 8.56 14.75 -1.99
C VAL A 152 9.41 14.14 -3.09
N LYS A 153 8.81 13.44 -4.06
CA LYS A 153 9.52 12.87 -5.21
C LYS A 153 9.77 13.87 -6.36
N ALA A 154 9.05 14.99 -6.38
CA ALA A 154 9.10 15.99 -7.46
C ALA A 154 10.32 16.92 -7.31
#